data_AF-A0A109LY60-F1
#
_entry.id   AF-A0A109LY60-F1
#
_cell.length_a   1.000
_cell.length_b   1.000
_cell.length_c   1.000
_cell.angle_alpha   90.00
_cell.angle_beta   90.00
_cell.angle_gamma   90.00
#
_symmetry.space_group_name_H-M   'P 1'
#
loop_
_entity.id
_entity.type
_entity.pdbx_description
1 polymer ?
#
loop_
_entity_poly.entity_id
_entity_poly.type
_entity_poly.pdbx_seq_one_letter_code
_entity_poly.pdbx_strand_id
1 'polypeptide(L)'
;MREDENERADDHSGPLDLPDEHEPPETEEDDDQQFSLTDDVLALLEDGKTYAEAELRYQKSRAGFIANRVKGAVAFGLGAFGVLHLALIAATVGLVIALAPLIGPWGATAIVTLALIVAGAILLRLLKGRIDDIRDAFEEDETE
;
A
#
# COMPACT_ATOMS: atom_id res chain seq x y z
N MET A 1 -24.18 -57.85 -41.19
CA MET A 1 -23.77 -58.34 -39.85
C MET A 1 -22.35 -58.84 -40.02
N ARG A 2 -21.37 -58.14 -39.45
CA ARG A 2 -19.96 -58.56 -39.39
C ARG A 2 -19.78 -59.13 -37.99
N GLU A 3 -19.36 -60.39 -37.92
CA GLU A 3 -18.95 -61.04 -36.68
C GLU A 3 -17.43 -61.12 -36.75
N ASP A 4 -16.80 -60.16 -36.09
CA ASP A 4 -15.39 -60.19 -35.74
C ASP A 4 -15.29 -60.87 -34.37
N GLU A 5 -14.38 -61.84 -34.24
CA GLU A 5 -13.59 -62.18 -33.03
C GLU A 5 -13.21 -63.67 -33.06
N ASN A 6 -12.04 -63.93 -33.66
CA ASN A 6 -11.34 -65.20 -33.56
C ASN A 6 -10.33 -65.09 -32.40
N GLU A 7 -10.78 -65.44 -31.19
CA GLU A 7 -9.89 -65.74 -30.06
C GLU A 7 -9.11 -67.02 -30.32
N ARG A 8 -7.78 -66.91 -30.37
CA ARG A 8 -6.83 -67.90 -29.82
C ARG A 8 -5.38 -67.44 -29.99
N ALA A 9 -4.76 -67.05 -28.88
CA ALA A 9 -3.33 -67.14 -28.68
C ALA A 9 -3.06 -67.26 -27.17
N ASP A 10 -3.32 -68.46 -26.63
CA ASP A 10 -2.64 -68.91 -25.42
C ASP A 10 -1.33 -69.55 -25.86
N ASP A 11 -0.21 -69.06 -25.31
CA ASP A 11 0.91 -69.83 -24.75
C ASP A 11 2.20 -68.99 -24.81
N HIS A 12 2.65 -68.47 -23.65
CA HIS A 12 3.95 -68.85 -23.09
C HIS A 12 4.27 -68.08 -21.80
N SER A 13 4.09 -68.81 -20.68
CA SER A 13 4.99 -68.91 -19.52
C SER A 13 6.01 -67.80 -19.27
N GLY A 14 5.82 -67.04 -18.18
CA GLY A 14 6.96 -66.52 -17.41
C GLY A 14 7.72 -67.68 -16.76
N PRO A 15 9.03 -67.58 -16.57
CA PRO A 15 9.57 -66.88 -15.40
C PRO A 15 10.83 -66.05 -15.69
N LEU A 16 11.12 -65.15 -14.76
CA LEU A 16 12.34 -64.37 -14.60
C LEU A 16 13.62 -65.08 -15.07
N ASP A 17 14.35 -64.43 -15.96
CA ASP A 17 15.77 -64.64 -16.21
C ASP A 17 16.42 -63.25 -16.33
N LEU A 18 16.56 -62.59 -15.18
CA LEU A 18 17.36 -61.37 -15.03
C LEU A 18 18.75 -61.83 -14.58
N PRO A 19 19.84 -61.45 -15.26
CA PRO A 19 21.17 -61.79 -14.81
C PRO A 19 21.40 -61.27 -13.39
N ASP A 20 21.81 -62.19 -12.51
CA ASP A 20 22.23 -61.93 -11.14
C ASP A 20 23.42 -60.94 -11.07
N GLU A 21 23.51 -60.29 -9.91
CA GLU A 21 24.69 -59.64 -9.34
C GLU A 21 25.04 -58.21 -9.80
N HIS A 22 24.37 -57.24 -9.18
CA HIS A 22 25.11 -56.13 -8.60
C HIS A 22 24.90 -56.14 -7.08
N GLU A 23 25.78 -56.87 -6.41
CA GLU A 23 25.97 -56.81 -4.97
C GLU A 23 26.46 -55.39 -4.60
N PRO A 24 25.89 -54.75 -3.57
CA PRO A 24 26.20 -53.38 -3.22
C PRO A 24 27.59 -53.30 -2.60
N PRO A 25 28.42 -52.30 -2.92
CA PRO A 25 29.50 -51.93 -2.02
C PRO A 25 28.91 -51.16 -0.84
N GLU A 26 29.14 -51.71 0.33
CA GLU A 26 28.81 -51.20 1.65
C GLU A 26 29.54 -49.87 1.95
N THR A 27 28.81 -48.96 2.59
CA THR A 27 29.20 -47.95 3.60
C THR A 27 30.57 -47.26 3.51
N GLU A 28 30.55 -45.93 3.41
CA GLU A 28 31.12 -45.03 4.42
C GLU A 28 30.59 -43.60 4.26
N GLU A 29 30.61 -42.87 5.37
CA GLU A 29 29.77 -41.74 5.78
C GLU A 29 30.13 -40.38 5.13
N ASP A 30 29.14 -39.47 5.19
CA ASP A 30 29.25 -38.00 5.16
C ASP A 30 30.00 -37.31 4.01
N ASP A 31 29.23 -36.70 3.10
CA ASP A 31 29.35 -35.24 2.92
C ASP A 31 28.08 -34.69 2.25
N ASP A 32 27.28 -34.00 3.06
CA ASP A 32 26.55 -32.81 2.65
C ASP A 32 25.49 -32.97 1.54
N GLN A 33 24.34 -33.52 1.94
CA GLN A 33 23.05 -32.93 1.56
C GLN A 33 22.98 -31.48 2.08
N GLN A 34 23.79 -30.58 1.52
CA GLN A 34 23.51 -29.17 1.54
C GLN A 34 22.35 -28.94 0.56
N PHE A 35 21.15 -29.39 0.96
CA PHE A 35 19.94 -28.65 0.62
C PHE A 35 20.16 -27.26 1.21
N SER A 36 20.71 -26.42 0.35
CA SER A 36 21.11 -25.06 0.60
C SER A 36 19.86 -24.32 1.05
N LEU A 37 19.70 -24.14 2.36
CA LEU A 37 18.67 -23.30 2.96
C LEU A 37 18.72 -21.88 2.36
N THR A 38 19.89 -21.49 1.86
CA THR A 38 20.10 -20.29 1.06
C THR A 38 19.37 -20.33 -0.28
N ASP A 39 19.32 -21.45 -1.00
CA ASP A 39 18.52 -21.62 -2.22
C ASP A 39 17.02 -21.67 -1.91
N ASP A 40 16.61 -22.31 -0.82
CA ASP A 40 15.22 -22.30 -0.38
C ASP A 40 14.77 -20.89 0.06
N VAL A 41 15.64 -20.13 0.72
CA VAL A 41 15.38 -18.72 1.07
C VAL A 41 15.36 -17.83 -0.17
N LEU A 42 16.21 -18.09 -1.16
CA LEU A 42 16.19 -17.41 -2.47
C LEU A 42 14.89 -17.71 -3.24
N ALA A 43 14.44 -18.98 -3.22
CA ALA A 43 13.18 -19.39 -3.83
C ALA A 43 11.98 -18.75 -3.11
N LEU A 44 11.99 -18.68 -1.77
CA LEU A 44 10.97 -17.98 -0.99
C LEU A 44 11.01 -16.45 -1.19
N LEU A 45 12.18 -15.86 -1.43
CA LEU A 45 12.34 -14.46 -1.80
C LEU A 45 11.80 -14.16 -3.20
N GLU A 46 12.02 -15.08 -4.13
CA GLU A 46 11.57 -14.96 -5.51
C GLU A 46 10.05 -15.18 -5.64
N ASP A 47 9.50 -16.12 -4.87
CA ASP A 47 8.05 -16.30 -4.70
C ASP A 47 7.42 -15.11 -3.95
N GLY A 48 8.09 -14.59 -2.92
CA GLY A 48 7.67 -13.40 -2.18
C GLY A 48 7.67 -12.12 -3.02
N LYS A 49 8.64 -11.96 -3.93
CA LYS A 49 8.68 -10.87 -4.92
C LYS A 49 7.51 -10.97 -5.90
N THR A 50 7.18 -12.18 -6.33
CA THR A 50 6.06 -12.43 -7.25
C THR A 50 4.71 -12.15 -6.57
N TYR A 51 4.58 -12.50 -5.29
CA TYR A 51 3.42 -12.18 -4.46
C TYR A 51 3.29 -10.66 -4.19
N ALA A 52 4.41 -9.98 -3.89
CA ALA A 52 4.43 -8.53 -3.72
C ALA A 52 4.08 -7.78 -5.00
N GLU A 53 4.55 -8.24 -6.16
CA GLU A 53 4.14 -7.67 -7.45
C GLU A 53 2.65 -7.88 -7.76
N ALA A 54 2.06 -8.99 -7.31
CA ALA A 54 0.64 -9.25 -7.47
C ALA A 54 -0.22 -8.30 -6.60
N GLU A 55 0.19 -8.08 -5.35
CA GLU A 55 -0.50 -7.16 -4.43
C GLU A 55 -0.36 -5.69 -4.85
N LEU A 56 0.82 -5.31 -5.35
CA LEU A 56 1.08 -3.98 -5.91
C LEU A 56 0.20 -3.70 -7.13
N ARG A 57 -0.06 -4.70 -7.99
CA ARG A 57 -0.96 -4.54 -9.14
C ARG A 57 -2.43 -4.41 -8.71
N TYR A 58 -2.83 -5.09 -7.63
CA TYR A 58 -4.17 -4.94 -7.06
C TYR A 58 -4.37 -3.55 -6.44
N GLN A 59 -3.41 -3.07 -5.64
CA GLN A 59 -3.44 -1.71 -5.08
C GLN A 59 -3.32 -0.62 -6.15
N LYS A 60 -2.54 -0.83 -7.22
CA LYS A 60 -2.41 0.11 -8.35
C LYS A 60 -3.73 0.28 -9.11
N SER A 61 -4.55 -0.76 -9.20
CA SER A 61 -5.90 -0.67 -9.80
C SER A 61 -6.87 0.13 -8.94
N ARG A 62 -6.82 -0.04 -7.61
CA ARG A 62 -7.65 0.69 -6.63
C ARG A 62 -7.21 2.15 -6.49
N ALA A 63 -5.89 2.39 -6.50
CA ALA A 63 -5.29 3.71 -6.52
C ALA A 63 -5.60 4.47 -7.82
N GLY A 64 -5.66 3.81 -8.98
CA GLY A 64 -6.01 4.44 -10.25
C GLY A 64 -7.47 4.95 -10.29
N PHE A 65 -8.40 4.21 -9.71
CA PHE A 65 -9.82 4.61 -9.63
C PHE A 65 -10.04 5.78 -8.65
N ILE A 66 -9.34 5.76 -7.50
CA ILE A 66 -9.32 6.87 -6.56
C ILE A 66 -8.61 8.08 -7.17
N ALA A 67 -7.48 7.89 -7.86
CA ALA A 67 -6.68 8.97 -8.44
C ALA A 67 -7.47 9.83 -9.45
N ASN A 68 -8.30 9.21 -10.30
CA ASN A 68 -9.08 9.97 -11.28
C ASN A 68 -10.19 10.82 -10.62
N ARG A 69 -10.72 10.35 -9.49
CA ARG A 69 -11.74 11.04 -8.70
C ARG A 69 -11.12 12.11 -7.78
N VAL A 70 -9.93 11.83 -7.26
CA VAL A 70 -9.08 12.77 -6.52
C VAL A 70 -8.65 13.90 -7.44
N LYS A 71 -8.33 13.67 -8.72
CA LYS A 71 -7.94 14.75 -9.65
C LYS A 71 -9.01 15.83 -9.79
N GLY A 72 -10.28 15.42 -9.94
CA GLY A 72 -11.42 16.34 -9.93
C GLY A 72 -11.60 17.02 -8.57
N ALA A 73 -11.58 16.25 -7.49
CA ALA A 73 -11.72 16.80 -6.13
C ALA A 73 -10.59 17.77 -5.75
N VAL A 74 -9.37 17.53 -6.20
CA VAL A 74 -8.21 18.40 -6.01
C VAL A 74 -8.37 19.68 -6.83
N ALA A 75 -8.86 19.62 -8.07
CA ALA A 75 -9.11 20.82 -8.86
C ALA A 75 -10.18 21.71 -8.21
N PHE A 76 -11.30 21.13 -7.77
CA PHE A 76 -12.33 21.86 -7.02
C PHE A 76 -11.82 22.35 -5.66
N GLY A 77 -11.00 21.54 -4.96
CA GLY A 77 -10.38 21.92 -3.69
C GLY A 77 -9.43 23.10 -3.83
N LEU A 78 -8.58 23.10 -4.86
CA LEU A 78 -7.68 24.21 -5.18
C LEU A 78 -8.47 25.46 -5.58
N GLY A 79 -9.51 25.29 -6.40
CA GLY A 79 -10.40 26.39 -6.77
C GLY A 79 -11.10 27.01 -5.56
N ALA A 80 -11.72 26.19 -4.71
CA ALA A 80 -12.38 26.63 -3.49
C ALA A 80 -11.39 27.29 -2.51
N PHE A 81 -10.22 26.69 -2.31
CA PHE A 81 -9.15 27.28 -1.51
C PHE A 81 -8.70 28.63 -2.06
N GLY A 82 -8.49 28.74 -3.37
CA GLY A 82 -8.12 30.00 -4.03
C GLY A 82 -9.17 31.09 -3.83
N VAL A 83 -10.45 30.78 -4.05
CA VAL A 83 -11.57 31.73 -3.83
C VAL A 83 -11.67 32.12 -2.35
N LEU A 84 -11.55 31.17 -1.43
CA LEU A 84 -11.56 31.45 0.01
C LEU A 84 -10.38 32.32 0.41
N HIS A 85 -9.20 32.07 -0.14
CA HIS A 85 -8.01 32.86 0.13
C HIS A 85 -8.14 34.30 -0.38
N LEU A 86 -8.67 34.48 -1.60
CA LEU A 86 -9.00 35.79 -2.15
C LEU A 86 -10.04 36.52 -1.29
N ALA A 87 -11.08 35.81 -0.83
CA ALA A 87 -12.09 36.36 0.07
C ALA A 87 -11.49 36.77 1.41
N LEU A 88 -10.54 35.99 1.95
CA LEU A 88 -9.84 36.31 3.19
C LEU A 88 -9.00 37.59 3.04
N ILE A 89 -8.28 37.75 1.92
CA ILE A 89 -7.53 38.99 1.62
C ILE A 89 -8.50 40.18 1.48
N ALA A 90 -9.60 40.02 0.76
CA ALA A 90 -10.60 41.07 0.62
C ALA A 90 -11.20 41.46 1.98
N ALA A 91 -11.48 40.48 2.84
CA ALA A 91 -11.99 40.70 4.18
C ALA A 91 -10.97 41.44 5.06
N THR A 92 -9.69 41.07 5.04
CA THR A 92 -8.66 41.79 5.81
C THR A 92 -8.52 43.24 5.37
N VAL A 93 -8.46 43.48 4.06
CA VAL A 93 -8.41 44.84 3.48
C VAL A 93 -9.66 45.64 3.88
N GLY A 94 -10.85 45.05 3.73
CA GLY A 94 -12.11 45.69 4.11
C GLY A 94 -12.17 46.04 5.60
N LEU A 95 -11.70 45.15 6.47
CA LEU A 95 -11.67 45.37 7.91
C LEU A 95 -10.72 46.52 8.31
N VAL A 96 -9.55 46.59 7.67
CA VAL A 96 -8.59 47.69 7.88
C VAL A 96 -9.21 49.03 7.45
N ILE A 97 -9.84 49.09 6.28
CA ILE A 97 -10.50 50.31 5.79
C ILE A 97 -11.64 50.72 6.72
N ALA A 98 -12.41 49.76 7.24
CA ALA A 98 -13.52 50.03 8.16
C ALA A 98 -13.05 50.54 9.54
N LEU A 99 -11.94 50.03 10.08
CA LEU A 99 -11.38 50.43 11.38
C LEU A 99 -10.51 51.70 11.30
N ALA A 100 -9.86 51.95 10.15
CA ALA A 100 -8.99 53.10 9.96
C ALA A 100 -9.61 54.44 10.38
N PRO A 101 -10.89 54.79 10.07
CA PRO A 101 -11.47 56.06 10.50
C PRO A 101 -11.74 56.15 12.01
N LEU A 102 -11.79 55.03 12.75
CA LEU A 102 -12.06 55.04 14.20
C LEU A 102 -10.79 55.17 15.04
N ILE A 103 -9.74 54.44 14.67
CA ILE A 103 -8.52 54.30 15.50
C ILE A 103 -7.21 54.62 14.75
N GLY A 104 -7.33 55.03 13.48
CA GLY A 104 -6.21 55.31 12.60
C GLY A 104 -5.70 54.06 11.85
N PRO A 105 -4.98 54.24 10.72
CA PRO A 105 -4.52 53.13 9.88
C PRO A 105 -3.58 52.15 10.60
N TRP A 106 -2.63 52.67 11.39
CA TRP A 106 -1.67 51.84 12.14
C TRP A 106 -2.33 51.04 13.26
N GLY A 107 -3.30 51.62 13.95
CA GLY A 107 -4.09 50.91 14.97
C GLY A 107 -4.93 49.80 14.34
N ALA A 108 -5.57 50.09 13.21
CA ALA A 108 -6.36 49.12 12.46
C ALA A 108 -5.51 47.92 12.02
N THR A 109 -4.37 48.14 11.37
CA THR A 109 -3.51 47.04 10.89
C THR A 109 -2.99 46.18 12.04
N ALA A 110 -2.59 46.78 13.17
CA ALA A 110 -2.12 46.06 14.34
C ALA A 110 -3.20 45.14 14.93
N ILE A 111 -4.43 45.66 15.11
CA ILE A 111 -5.55 44.89 15.66
C ILE A 111 -5.95 43.74 14.74
N VAL A 112 -6.11 44.03 13.44
CA VAL A 112 -6.52 43.00 12.46
C VAL A 112 -5.47 41.89 12.38
N THR A 113 -4.18 42.24 12.36
CA THR A 113 -3.10 41.26 12.32
C THR A 113 -3.09 40.39 13.58
N LEU A 114 -3.21 41.01 14.76
CA LEU A 114 -3.28 40.27 16.03
C LEU A 114 -4.47 39.31 16.05
N ALA A 115 -5.65 39.76 15.62
CA ALA A 115 -6.85 38.94 15.54
C ALA A 115 -6.67 37.74 14.61
N LEU A 116 -6.07 37.92 13.43
CA LEU A 116 -5.77 36.83 12.49
C LEU A 116 -4.75 35.84 13.05
N ILE A 117 -3.72 36.31 13.76
CA ILE A 117 -2.74 35.43 14.41
C ILE A 117 -3.42 34.57 15.47
N VAL A 118 -4.27 35.16 16.32
CA VAL A 118 -5.01 34.42 17.35
C VAL A 118 -5.94 33.39 16.70
N ALA A 119 -6.70 33.79 15.68
CA ALA A 119 -7.56 32.87 14.93
C ALA A 119 -6.74 31.73 14.31
N GLY A 120 -5.64 32.03 13.63
CA GLY A 120 -4.74 31.04 13.04
C GLY A 120 -4.17 30.07 14.08
N ALA A 121 -3.75 30.57 15.24
CA ALA A 121 -3.26 29.74 16.34
C ALA A 121 -4.34 28.79 16.89
N ILE A 122 -5.60 29.23 16.98
CA ILE A 122 -6.72 28.38 17.40
C ILE A 122 -6.96 27.28 16.35
N LEU A 123 -7.00 27.64 15.07
CA LEU A 123 -7.20 26.69 13.97
C LEU A 123 -6.08 25.63 13.93
N LEU A 124 -4.83 26.04 14.12
CA LEU A 124 -3.69 25.12 14.19
C LEU A 124 -3.78 24.17 15.38
N ARG A 125 -4.22 24.66 16.55
CA ARG A 125 -4.42 23.80 17.73
C ARG A 125 -5.52 22.77 17.52
N LEU A 126 -6.64 23.17 16.91
CA LEU A 126 -7.74 22.25 16.59
C LEU A 126 -7.31 21.20 15.57
N LEU A 127 -6.53 21.59 14.57
CA LEU A 127 -5.96 20.67 13.59
C LEU A 127 -5.00 19.67 14.25
N LYS A 128 -4.10 20.16 15.11
CA LYS A 128 -3.16 19.32 15.83
C LYS A 128 -3.87 18.32 16.74
N GLY A 129 -4.91 18.75 17.46
CA GLY A 129 -5.73 17.86 18.29
C GLY A 129 -6.31 16.70 17.48
N ARG A 130 -6.90 16.98 16.31
CA ARG A 130 -7.44 15.90 15.45
C ARG A 130 -6.38 14.97 14.89
N ILE A 131 -5.18 15.45 14.60
CA ILE A 131 -4.08 14.62 14.12
C ILE A 131 -3.55 13.74 15.26
N ASP A 132 -3.43 14.31 16.46
CA ASP A 132 -3.00 13.59 17.65
C ASP A 132 -4.04 12.50 18.00
N ASP A 133 -5.35 12.79 17.98
CA ASP A 133 -6.42 11.80 18.22
C ASP A 133 -6.35 10.61 17.24
N ILE A 134 -6.04 10.87 15.96
CA ILE A 134 -5.89 9.81 14.96
C ILE A 134 -4.63 9.00 15.22
N ARG A 135 -3.51 9.64 15.59
CA ARG A 135 -2.26 8.94 15.89
C ARG A 135 -2.44 8.02 17.09
N ASP A 136 -3.05 8.53 18.15
CA ASP A 136 -3.22 7.78 19.40
C ASP A 136 -4.09 6.52 19.16
N ALA A 137 -5.13 6.61 18.32
CA ALA A 137 -5.95 5.45 17.94
C ALA A 137 -5.16 4.34 17.19
N PHE A 138 -4.11 4.69 16.45
CA PHE A 138 -3.25 3.70 15.79
C PHE A 138 -2.18 3.11 16.72
N GLU A 139 -1.71 3.88 17.70
CA GLU A 139 -0.75 3.39 18.70
C GLU A 139 -1.40 2.40 19.67
N GLU A 140 -2.70 2.54 19.97
CA GLU A 140 -3.46 1.58 20.80
C GLU A 140 -3.57 0.20 20.12
N ASP A 141 -3.87 0.14 18.81
CA ASP A 141 -4.00 -1.11 18.03
C ASP A 141 -2.69 -1.93 17.92
N GLU A 142 -1.51 -1.30 18.04
CA GLU A 142 -0.20 -1.97 17.95
C GLU A 142 0.27 -2.58 19.28
N THR A 143 -0.41 -2.27 20.40
CA THR A 143 0.01 -2.66 21.75
C THR A 143 -0.84 -3.77 22.39
N GLU A 144 -1.90 -4.24 21.72
CA GLU A 144 -2.68 -5.44 22.07
C GLU A 144 -2.21 -6.70 21.32
#